data_AF-A0AAU4BX72-F1
#
_entry.id   AF-A0AAU4BX72-F1
#
_cell.length_a   1.000
_cell.length_b   1.000
_cell.length_c   1.000
_cell.angle_alpha   90.00
_cell.angle_beta   90.00
_cell.angle_gamma   90.00
#
_symmetry.space_group_name_H-M   'P 1'
#
loop_
_entity.id
_entity.type
_entity.pdbx_description
1 polymer ?
#
loop_
_entity_poly.entity_id
_entity_poly.type
_entity_poly.pdbx_seq_one_letter_code
_entity_poly.pdbx_strand_id
1 'polypeptide(L)'
;MAVTVAALLGLVGWYLFSGRGAGLLPQDSWGPWQEKRVHHWSVWVRVNSWSDAAEADGHYGKADDFTLKAYGTSATATTAMEGVRFTLAPDGELTVDGPRAS
;
A
#
# COMPACT_ATOMS: atom_id res chain seq x y z
N MET A 1 -34.42 11.34 -13.17
CA MET A 1 -33.19 10.78 -13.78
C MET A 1 -31.91 11.49 -13.34
N ALA A 2 -31.83 12.82 -13.40
CA ALA A 2 -30.60 13.54 -13.02
C ALA A 2 -30.10 13.26 -11.58
N VAL A 3 -31.03 13.17 -10.61
CA VAL A 3 -30.70 12.85 -9.20
C VAL A 3 -30.07 11.46 -9.06
N THR A 4 -30.60 10.46 -9.76
CA THR A 4 -30.09 9.09 -9.75
C THR A 4 -28.68 9.00 -10.35
N VAL A 5 -28.46 9.68 -11.48
CA VAL A 5 -27.15 9.74 -12.13
C VAL A 5 -26.13 10.44 -11.23
N ALA A 6 -26.49 11.56 -10.62
CA ALA A 6 -25.61 12.27 -9.70
C ALA A 6 -25.25 11.42 -8.47
N ALA A 7 -26.22 10.70 -7.89
CA ALA A 7 -25.97 9.81 -6.76
C ALA A 7 -25.02 8.66 -7.12
N LEU A 8 -25.18 8.05 -8.29
CA LEU A 8 -24.30 6.99 -8.77
C LEU A 8 -22.87 7.50 -9.00
N LEU A 9 -22.72 8.67 -9.62
CA LEU A 9 -21.40 9.29 -9.81
C LEU A 9 -20.74 9.63 -8.47
N GLY A 10 -21.50 10.11 -7.49
CA GLY A 10 -21.01 10.35 -6.13
C GLY A 10 -20.53 9.07 -5.45
N LEU A 11 -21.28 7.97 -5.58
CA LEU A 11 -20.89 6.66 -5.04
C LEU A 11 -19.62 6.10 -5.71
N VAL A 12 -19.51 6.22 -7.03
CA VAL A 12 -18.31 5.79 -7.78
C VAL A 12 -17.11 6.64 -7.38
N GLY A 13 -17.27 7.96 -7.29
CA GLY A 13 -16.23 8.87 -6.84
C GLY A 13 -15.76 8.54 -5.42
N TRP A 14 -16.69 8.31 -4.51
CA TRP A 14 -16.39 7.86 -3.15
C TRP A 14 -15.61 6.55 -3.15
N TYR A 15 -16.08 5.56 -3.93
CA TYR A 15 -15.47 4.23 -3.99
C TYR A 15 -14.01 4.29 -4.46
N LEU A 16 -13.75 5.05 -5.52
CA LEU A 16 -12.40 5.26 -6.05
C LEU A 16 -11.53 6.01 -5.06
N PHE A 17 -12.03 7.10 -4.45
CA PHE A 17 -11.26 7.90 -3.50
C PHE A 17 -10.91 7.13 -2.22
N SER A 18 -11.78 6.20 -1.80
CA SER A 18 -11.54 5.33 -0.64
C SER A 18 -10.44 4.28 -0.84
N GLY A 19 -9.79 4.23 -2.00
CA GLY A 19 -8.71 3.29 -2.26
C GLY A 19 -9.15 1.87 -2.63
N ARG A 20 -10.40 1.47 -2.38
CA ARG A 20 -10.91 0.12 -2.69
C ARG A 20 -10.84 -0.26 -4.18
N GLY A 21 -10.80 0.74 -5.07
CA GLY A 21 -10.62 0.57 -6.51
C GLY A 21 -9.20 0.77 -7.01
N ALA A 22 -8.20 0.94 -6.14
CA ALA A 22 -6.86 1.39 -6.53
C ALA A 22 -6.15 0.47 -7.54
N GLY A 23 -6.48 -0.83 -7.55
CA GLY A 23 -5.96 -1.79 -8.52
C GLY A 23 -6.40 -1.53 -9.98
N LEU A 24 -7.38 -0.65 -10.19
CA LEU A 24 -7.86 -0.24 -11.52
C LEU A 24 -7.36 1.14 -11.93
N LEU A 25 -6.60 1.82 -11.07
CA LEU A 25 -6.14 3.18 -11.34
C LEU A 25 -4.96 3.16 -12.32
N PRO A 26 -4.84 4.20 -13.18
CA PRO A 26 -3.70 4.36 -14.09
C PRO A 26 -2.38 4.41 -13.33
N GLN A 27 -1.28 3.93 -13.93
CA GLN A 27 0.03 4.01 -13.30
C GLN A 27 0.48 5.45 -13.01
N ASP A 28 0.10 6.41 -13.84
CA ASP A 28 0.43 7.82 -13.64
C ASP A 28 -0.25 8.45 -12.41
N SER A 29 -1.24 7.77 -11.81
CA SER A 29 -1.85 8.21 -10.54
C SER A 29 -0.99 7.88 -9.32
N TRP A 30 0.01 7.01 -9.48
CA TRP A 30 0.91 6.59 -8.41
C TRP A 30 2.12 7.52 -8.32
N GLY A 31 2.45 7.90 -7.09
CA GLY A 31 3.66 8.65 -6.79
C GLY A 31 4.93 7.82 -7.05
N PRO A 32 6.10 8.48 -7.03
CA PRO A 32 7.38 7.80 -7.16
C PRO A 32 7.61 6.86 -5.97
N TRP A 33 8.31 5.75 -6.23
CA TRP A 33 8.83 4.88 -5.19
C TRP A 33 9.83 5.63 -4.30
N GLN A 34 9.62 5.56 -2.99
CA GLN A 34 10.51 6.10 -1.97
C GLN A 34 11.13 4.95 -1.19
N GLU A 35 12.46 4.88 -1.15
CA GLU A 35 13.17 3.88 -0.36
C GLU A 35 13.09 4.23 1.13
N LYS A 36 12.67 3.25 1.93
CA LYS A 36 12.73 3.21 3.39
C LYS A 36 13.60 2.03 3.78
N ARG A 37 14.74 2.30 4.41
CA ARG A 37 15.55 1.25 5.03
C ARG A 37 14.94 0.85 6.37
N VAL A 38 14.60 -0.42 6.49
CA VAL A 38 14.08 -1.01 7.72
C VAL A 38 15.04 -2.12 8.12
N HIS A 39 15.91 -1.89 9.08
CA HIS A 39 16.96 -2.85 9.44
C HIS A 39 17.78 -3.27 8.20
N HIS A 40 17.78 -4.56 7.88
CA HIS A 40 18.44 -5.16 6.72
C HIS A 40 17.52 -5.27 5.49
N TRP A 41 16.28 -4.80 5.60
CA TRP A 41 15.33 -4.74 4.49
C TRP A 41 15.49 -3.42 3.73
N SER A 42 15.59 -3.54 2.42
CA SER A 42 15.30 -2.44 1.51
C SER A 42 13.80 -2.50 1.19
N VAL A 43 13.05 -1.49 1.62
CA VAL A 43 11.62 -1.40 1.34
C VAL A 43 11.37 -0.16 0.49
N TRP A 44 10.64 -0.31 -0.60
CA TRP A 44 10.18 0.81 -1.41
C TRP A 44 8.70 0.99 -1.17
N VAL A 45 8.27 2.22 -0.90
CA VAL A 45 6.86 2.56 -0.71
C VAL A 45 6.47 3.61 -1.73
N ARG A 46 5.29 3.46 -2.33
CA ARG A 46 4.65 4.51 -3.13
C ARG A 46 3.22 4.69 -2.69
N VAL A 47 2.72 5.92 -2.85
CA VAL A 47 1.37 6.31 -2.46
C VAL A 47 0.63 6.79 -3.69
N ASN A 48 -0.66 6.46 -3.79
CA ASN A 48 -1.53 6.93 -4.84
C ASN A 48 -1.96 8.38 -4.56
N SER A 49 -1.93 9.22 -5.58
CA SER A 49 -2.31 10.64 -5.44
C SER A 49 -3.81 10.88 -5.59
N TRP A 50 -4.57 9.92 -6.12
CA TRP A 50 -6.00 10.05 -6.44
C TRP A 50 -6.91 9.34 -5.44
N SER A 51 -6.34 8.47 -4.60
CA SER A 51 -7.08 7.62 -3.67
C SER A 51 -6.25 7.29 -2.44
N ASP A 52 -6.95 6.88 -1.37
CA ASP A 52 -6.34 6.38 -0.15
C ASP A 52 -5.75 4.98 -0.37
N ALA A 53 -4.57 4.93 -1.01
CA ALA A 53 -3.91 3.68 -1.36
C ALA A 53 -2.40 3.78 -1.41
N ALA A 54 -1.72 2.74 -0.93
CA ALA A 54 -0.27 2.62 -0.98
C ALA A 54 0.16 1.20 -1.41
N GLU A 55 1.35 1.13 -1.97
CA GLU A 55 2.05 -0.13 -2.24
C GLU A 55 3.42 -0.12 -1.59
N ALA A 56 3.87 -1.29 -1.16
CA ALA A 56 5.23 -1.49 -0.69
C ALA A 56 5.82 -2.78 -1.24
N ASP A 57 7.06 -2.71 -1.68
CA ASP A 57 7.87 -3.85 -2.08
C ASP A 57 9.08 -3.93 -1.14
N GLY A 58 9.27 -5.06 -0.48
CA GLY A 58 10.36 -5.29 0.46
C GLY A 58 11.27 -6.41 0.00
N HIS A 59 12.58 -6.19 0.12
CA HIS A 59 13.61 -7.17 -0.23
C HIS A 59 14.64 -7.32 0.89
N TYR A 60 14.89 -8.56 1.32
CA TYR A 60 16.01 -8.94 2.18
C TYR A 60 17.07 -9.66 1.34
N GLY A 61 17.91 -8.88 0.65
CA GLY A 61 18.92 -9.42 -0.25
C GLY A 61 18.32 -10.39 -1.29
N LYS A 62 18.74 -11.67 -1.26
CA LYS A 62 18.20 -12.75 -2.11
C LYS A 62 17.35 -13.77 -1.34
N ALA A 63 17.09 -13.53 -0.05
CA ALA A 63 16.61 -14.56 0.85
C ALA A 63 15.10 -14.47 1.11
N ASP A 64 14.53 -13.26 1.05
CA ASP A 64 13.10 -13.06 1.30
C ASP A 64 12.60 -11.78 0.59
N ASP A 65 11.34 -11.81 0.17
CA ASP A 65 10.66 -10.72 -0.51
C ASP A 65 9.18 -10.66 -0.16
N PHE A 66 8.61 -9.45 -0.20
CA PHE A 66 7.17 -9.27 -0.04
C PHE A 66 6.65 -8.11 -0.88
N THR A 67 5.35 -8.19 -1.21
CA THR A 67 4.57 -7.07 -1.75
C THR A 67 3.35 -6.84 -0.88
N LEU A 68 3.09 -5.58 -0.54
CA LEU A 68 1.91 -5.11 0.18
C LEU A 68 1.11 -4.14 -0.68
N LYS A 69 -0.21 -4.29 -0.64
CA LYS A 69 -1.17 -3.42 -1.33
C LYS A 69 -2.24 -2.96 -0.34
N ALA A 70 -2.04 -1.77 0.22
CA ALA A 70 -2.94 -1.17 1.20
C ALA A 70 -3.97 -0.31 0.47
N TYR A 71 -5.05 -0.93 -0.02
CA TYR A 71 -6.06 -0.29 -0.87
C TYR A 71 -7.31 0.05 -0.05
N GLY A 72 -7.35 1.24 0.54
CA GLY A 72 -8.40 1.69 1.44
C GLY A 72 -8.43 1.02 2.82
N THR A 73 -7.57 0.03 3.02
CA THR A 73 -7.33 -0.65 4.31
C THR A 73 -5.87 -1.05 4.39
N SER A 74 -5.34 -1.14 5.60
CA SER A 74 -3.97 -1.60 5.81
C SER A 74 -3.75 -3.02 5.28
N ALA A 75 -2.53 -3.29 4.83
CA ALA A 75 -2.09 -4.61 4.39
C ALA A 75 -0.92 -5.08 5.26
N THR A 76 -0.86 -6.38 5.53
CA THR A 76 0.16 -6.98 6.40
C THR A 76 0.81 -8.19 5.75
N ALA A 77 2.13 -8.31 5.90
CA ALA A 77 2.92 -9.45 5.48
C ALA A 77 3.82 -9.86 6.64
N THR A 78 4.00 -11.16 6.83
CA THR A 78 4.94 -11.70 7.82
C THR A 78 6.01 -12.48 7.07
N THR A 79 7.26 -12.14 7.31
CA THR A 79 8.41 -12.70 6.60
C THR A 79 8.77 -14.07 7.13
N ALA A 80 9.33 -14.93 6.28
CA ALA A 80 9.58 -16.33 6.60
C ALA A 80 10.83 -16.51 7.47
N MET A 81 11.86 -15.68 7.27
CA MET A 81 13.15 -15.85 7.96
C MET A 81 13.15 -15.38 9.41
N GLU A 82 12.44 -14.29 9.72
CA GLU A 82 12.57 -13.60 11.02
C GLU A 82 11.21 -13.42 11.72
N GLY A 83 10.11 -13.83 11.10
CA GLY A 83 8.76 -13.58 11.62
C GLY A 83 8.46 -12.08 11.77
N VAL A 84 9.16 -11.23 11.01
CA VAL A 84 8.96 -9.78 11.03
C VAL A 84 7.67 -9.48 10.30
N ARG A 85 6.78 -8.76 10.98
CA ARG A 85 5.50 -8.33 10.46
C ARG A 85 5.59 -6.90 9.96
N PHE A 86 5.41 -6.73 8.66
CA PHE A 86 5.27 -5.43 8.02
C PHE A 86 3.79 -5.10 7.88
N THR A 87 3.39 -3.90 8.29
CA THR A 87 2.04 -3.38 8.07
C THR A 87 2.13 -2.05 7.34
N LEU A 88 1.51 -2.00 6.15
CA LEU A 88 1.41 -0.81 5.33
C LEU A 88 0.01 -0.20 5.50
N ALA A 89 -0.06 1.06 5.87
CA ALA A 89 -1.29 1.85 5.84
C ALA A 89 -1.51 2.47 4.45
N PRO A 90 -2.76 2.77 4.07
CA PRO A 90 -3.07 3.34 2.76
C PRO A 90 -2.45 4.72 2.47
N ASP A 91 -2.04 5.45 3.50
CA ASP A 91 -1.32 6.73 3.39
C ASP A 91 0.20 6.57 3.16
N GLY A 92 0.70 5.33 3.15
CA GLY A 92 2.11 5.00 2.97
C GLY A 92 2.91 4.92 4.28
N GLU A 93 2.27 5.02 5.44
CA GLU A 93 2.91 4.69 6.71
C GLU A 93 3.23 3.19 6.73
N LEU A 94 4.50 2.86 6.99
CA LEU A 94 4.97 1.49 7.10
C LEU A 94 5.42 1.26 8.53
N THR A 95 4.78 0.32 9.20
CA THR A 95 5.11 -0.10 10.57
C THR A 95 5.63 -1.53 10.57
N VAL A 96 6.48 -1.83 11.55
CA VAL A 96 7.26 -3.06 11.60
C VAL A 96 7.21 -3.57 13.03
N ASP A 97 6.81 -4.83 13.19
CA ASP A 97 6.72 -5.51 14.47
C ASP A 97 7.43 -6.88 14.38
N GLY A 98 8.06 -7.32 15.46
CA GLY A 98 8.85 -8.56 15.49
C GLY A 98 10.24 -8.39 16.10
N PRO A 99 11.02 -9.48 16.20
CA PRO A 99 12.38 -9.41 16.71
C PRO A 99 13.18 -8.45 15.82
N ARG A 100 13.93 -7.52 16.44
CA ARG A 100 14.93 -6.74 15.70
C ARG A 100 15.86 -7.76 15.05
N ALA A 101 15.90 -7.78 13.72
CA ALA A 101 16.94 -8.47 12.98
C ALA A 101 18.28 -8.06 13.60
N SER A 102 18.92 -9.01 14.27
CA SER A 102 20.13 -8.81 15.09
C SER A 102 21.37 -8.86 14.23
#